data_AF-A0A1G8F4I0-F1
#
_entry.id   AF-A0A1G8F4I0-F1
#
_cell.length_a   1.000
_cell.length_b   1.000
_cell.length_c   1.000
_cell.angle_alpha   90.00
_cell.angle_beta   90.00
_cell.angle_gamma   90.00
#
_symmetry.space_group_name_H-M   'P 1'
#
loop_
_entity.id
_entity.type
_entity.pdbx_description
1 polymer ?
#
loop_
_entity_poly.entity_id
_entity_poly.type
_entity_poly.pdbx_seq_one_letter_code
_entity_poly.pdbx_strand_id
1 'polypeptide(L)'
;MAADGYSLDDKRSKQEGFGDLQDIIAQFHNRHARNPATPDQESDRTAKCFMVPRTEIEAEGYDLSLSRYKTDVFEEVHYDAPGVILDRLIQAEVGDVDEAELAKVQSGIVRELLVLKGMVG
;
A
#
# COMPACT_ATOMS: atom_id res chain seq x y z
N MET A 1 11.56 9.65 -3.76
CA MET A 1 11.34 10.82 -2.89
C MET A 1 9.99 10.64 -2.24
N ALA A 2 9.94 10.68 -0.92
CA ALA A 2 8.76 10.43 -0.10
C ALA A 2 8.27 11.71 0.59
N ALA A 3 9.18 12.55 1.09
CA ALA A 3 8.82 13.82 1.72
C ALA A 3 9.97 14.84 1.64
N ASP A 4 9.63 16.07 1.30
CA ASP A 4 10.58 17.20 1.27
C ASP A 4 10.84 17.81 2.66
N GLY A 5 10.25 17.26 3.72
CA GLY A 5 10.35 17.76 5.09
C GLY A 5 9.39 18.91 5.40
N TYR A 6 8.40 19.17 4.53
CA TYR A 6 7.35 20.15 4.74
C TYR A 6 5.97 19.49 4.78
N SER A 7 5.04 20.12 5.48
CA SER A 7 3.64 19.71 5.46
C SER A 7 3.03 19.91 4.06
N LEU A 8 2.08 19.04 3.73
CA LEU A 8 1.34 19.08 2.46
C LEU A 8 0.21 20.13 2.43
N ASP A 9 0.01 20.87 3.51
CA ASP A 9 -0.95 21.97 3.57
C ASP A 9 -0.34 23.28 3.02
N ASP A 10 -1.19 24.26 2.70
CA ASP A 10 -0.75 25.54 2.13
C ASP A 10 0.26 26.29 2.99
N LYS A 11 0.25 26.03 4.31
CA LYS A 11 1.17 26.67 5.24
C LYS A 11 2.60 26.16 5.08
N ARG A 12 2.80 24.99 4.45
CA ARG A 12 4.10 24.33 4.25
C ARG A 12 5.00 24.51 5.46
N SER A 13 4.50 24.11 6.61
CA SER A 13 5.21 24.17 7.86
C SER A 13 6.33 23.13 7.85
N LYS A 14 7.51 23.51 8.35
CA LYS A 14 8.64 22.60 8.46
C LYS A 14 8.29 21.49 9.46
N GLN A 15 8.37 20.25 9.02
CA GLN A 15 8.11 19.09 9.87
C GLN A 15 9.36 18.76 10.71
N GLU A 16 9.18 18.02 11.81
CA GLU A 16 10.32 17.50 12.57
C GLU A 16 11.05 16.45 11.73
N GLY A 17 12.36 16.63 11.55
CA GLY A 17 13.17 15.90 10.59
C GLY A 17 13.43 16.69 9.30
N PHE A 18 14.28 16.15 8.43
CA PHE A 18 14.66 16.79 7.16
C PHE A 18 14.05 16.09 5.94
N GLY A 19 13.02 15.26 6.16
CA GLY A 19 12.46 14.37 5.14
C GLY A 19 13.47 13.33 4.66
N ASP A 20 13.26 12.79 3.46
CA ASP A 20 14.19 11.85 2.80
C ASP A 20 15.17 12.54 1.84
N LEU A 21 15.14 13.88 1.77
CA LEU A 21 15.96 14.66 0.85
C LEU A 21 17.46 14.53 1.10
N GLN A 22 17.90 14.57 2.37
CA GLN A 22 19.33 14.44 2.68
C GLN A 22 19.86 13.06 2.28
N ASP A 23 19.06 12.02 2.52
CA ASP A 23 19.40 10.65 2.12
C ASP A 23 19.48 10.52 0.60
N ILE A 24 18.56 11.16 -0.13
CA ILE A 24 18.60 11.18 -1.61
C ILE A 24 19.87 11.87 -2.10
N ILE A 25 20.26 13.01 -1.53
CA ILE A 25 21.46 13.73 -1.94
C ILE A 25 22.71 12.88 -1.68
N ALA A 26 22.80 12.28 -0.49
CA ALA A 26 23.91 11.41 -0.13
C ALA A 26 23.99 10.19 -1.08
N GLN A 27 22.86 9.57 -1.40
CA GLN A 27 22.81 8.45 -2.35
C GLN A 27 23.16 8.88 -3.77
N PHE A 28 22.70 10.05 -4.21
CA PHE A 28 22.99 10.57 -5.54
C PHE A 28 24.49 10.88 -5.72
N HIS A 29 25.16 11.45 -4.72
CA HIS A 29 26.61 11.66 -4.79
C HIS A 29 27.39 10.34 -4.83
N ASN A 30 26.91 9.33 -4.11
CA ASN A 30 27.53 8.00 -4.09
C ASN A 30 27.11 7.11 -5.28
N ARG A 31 26.33 7.61 -6.24
CA ARG A 31 25.83 6.82 -7.38
C ARG A 31 26.90 6.21 -8.27
N HIS A 32 28.08 6.83 -8.36
CA HIS A 32 29.21 6.32 -9.15
C HIS A 32 30.06 5.30 -8.38
N ALA A 33 30.00 5.36 -7.04
CA ALA A 33 30.67 4.40 -6.16
C ALA A 33 29.83 3.12 -5.99
N ARG A 34 28.50 3.20 -6.20
CA ARG A 34 27.67 2.03 -6.49
C ARG A 34 28.03 1.57 -7.90
N ASN A 35 28.75 0.46 -7.95
CA ASN A 35 29.29 -0.10 -9.17
C ASN A 35 28.17 -0.87 -9.90
N PRO A 36 27.97 -0.71 -11.23
CA PRO A 36 27.04 -1.53 -12.02
C PRO A 36 27.35 -3.05 -12.04
N ALA A 37 28.38 -3.49 -11.30
CA ALA A 37 28.81 -4.88 -11.19
C ALA A 37 28.18 -5.65 -10.02
N THR A 38 27.36 -5.00 -9.17
CA THR A 38 26.53 -5.68 -8.16
C THR A 38 25.06 -5.62 -8.58
N PRO A 39 24.62 -6.55 -9.45
CA PRO A 39 23.27 -6.55 -10.03
C PRO A 39 22.14 -6.68 -9.00
N ASP A 40 22.45 -7.17 -7.81
CA ASP A 40 21.42 -7.55 -6.83
C ASP A 40 20.77 -6.37 -6.08
N GLN A 41 21.40 -5.19 -6.05
CA GLN A 41 20.85 -4.02 -5.34
C GLN A 41 20.37 -2.88 -6.25
N GLU A 42 20.88 -2.77 -7.48
CA GLU A 42 20.49 -1.71 -8.42
C GLU A 42 19.42 -2.12 -9.43
N SER A 43 19.20 -3.43 -9.57
CA SER A 43 18.19 -3.99 -10.48
C SER A 43 16.87 -4.31 -9.77
N ASP A 44 16.78 -4.04 -8.46
CA ASP A 44 15.54 -4.19 -7.71
C ASP A 44 14.56 -3.08 -8.11
N ARG A 45 13.66 -3.41 -9.04
CA ARG A 45 12.60 -2.50 -9.52
C ARG A 45 11.54 -2.18 -8.47
N THR A 46 11.62 -2.80 -7.29
CA THR A 46 10.76 -2.50 -6.13
C THR A 46 11.37 -1.46 -5.19
N ALA A 47 12.68 -1.20 -5.30
CA ALA A 47 13.40 -0.27 -4.46
C ALA A 47 13.04 1.20 -4.74
N LYS A 48 13.32 2.08 -3.75
CA LYS A 48 13.09 3.53 -3.87
C LYS A 48 13.93 4.21 -4.97
N CYS A 49 15.05 3.59 -5.35
CA CYS A 49 15.90 4.03 -6.46
C CYS A 49 16.51 2.78 -7.12
N PHE A 50 16.53 2.77 -8.46
CA PHE A 50 17.08 1.68 -9.27
C PHE A 50 17.70 2.24 -10.55
N MET A 51 18.56 1.47 -11.20
CA MET A 51 19.14 1.81 -12.49
C MET A 51 18.50 1.01 -13.61
N VAL A 52 18.29 1.67 -14.76
CA VAL A 52 17.76 1.05 -15.97
C VAL A 52 18.84 1.11 -17.05
N PRO A 53 19.20 -0.02 -17.68
CA PRO A 53 20.16 -0.01 -18.77
C PRO A 53 19.59 0.74 -19.98
N ARG A 54 20.46 1.45 -20.69
CA ARG A 54 20.08 2.25 -21.86
C ARG A 54 19.35 1.43 -22.93
N THR A 55 19.75 0.17 -23.14
CA THR A 55 19.14 -0.72 -24.13
C THR A 55 17.66 -0.99 -23.88
N GLU A 56 17.24 -1.03 -22.61
CA GLU A 56 15.84 -1.23 -22.21
C GLU A 56 15.02 0.04 -22.50
N ILE A 57 15.58 1.22 -22.22
CA ILE A 57 14.95 2.51 -22.53
C ILE A 57 14.78 2.69 -24.05
N GLU A 58 15.76 2.25 -24.85
CA GLU A 58 15.68 2.29 -26.31
C GLU A 58 14.60 1.34 -26.85
N ALA A 59 14.46 0.16 -26.26
CA ALA A 59 13.41 -0.81 -26.63
C ALA A 59 12.00 -0.29 -26.34
N GLU A 60 11.83 0.46 -25.25
CA GLU A 60 10.56 1.10 -24.86
C GLU A 60 10.29 2.43 -25.59
N GLY A 61 11.11 2.79 -26.58
CA GLY A 61 10.90 4.00 -27.39
C GLY A 61 11.21 5.30 -26.65
N TYR A 62 12.16 5.28 -25.72
CA TYR A 62 12.52 6.41 -24.85
C TYR A 62 11.38 6.90 -23.94
N ASP A 63 10.43 6.03 -23.61
CA ASP A 63 9.48 6.32 -22.54
C ASP A 63 10.23 6.31 -21.20
N LEU A 64 10.29 7.47 -20.53
CA LEU A 64 10.97 7.65 -19.24
C LEU A 64 9.99 7.60 -18.06
N SER A 65 8.78 7.11 -18.29
CA SER A 65 7.77 6.96 -17.24
C SER A 65 8.22 5.94 -16.20
N LEU A 66 8.31 6.37 -14.94
CA LEU A 66 8.73 5.51 -13.84
C LEU A 66 7.88 4.23 -13.72
N SER A 67 6.59 4.33 -14.00
CA SER A 67 5.62 3.22 -13.93
C SER A 67 5.95 2.06 -14.88
N ARG A 68 6.65 2.30 -15.99
CA ARG A 68 7.03 1.22 -16.91
C ARG A 68 8.13 0.34 -16.35
N TYR A 69 9.02 0.92 -15.56
CA TYR A 69 10.23 0.26 -15.10
C TYR A 69 10.14 -0.19 -13.65
N LYS A 70 9.21 0.39 -12.88
CA LYS A 70 9.00 0.08 -11.47
C LYS A 70 8.08 -1.13 -11.33
N THR A 71 8.47 -2.05 -10.46
CA THR A 71 7.62 -3.17 -10.05
C THR A 71 6.96 -2.80 -8.73
N ASP A 72 5.64 -2.61 -8.74
CA ASP A 72 4.87 -2.45 -7.51
C ASP A 72 4.62 -3.83 -6.88
N VAL A 73 5.13 -4.05 -5.67
CA VAL A 73 4.87 -5.25 -4.89
C VAL A 73 3.49 -5.08 -4.25
N PHE A 74 2.49 -5.75 -4.81
CA PHE A 74 1.19 -5.88 -4.16
C PHE A 74 1.29 -7.02 -3.15
N GLU A 75 1.30 -6.70 -1.86
CA GLU A 75 1.07 -7.72 -0.83
C GLU A 75 -0.36 -8.24 -1.00
N GLU A 76 -0.53 -9.56 -1.12
CA GLU A 76 -1.85 -10.17 -1.05
C GLU A 76 -2.44 -9.85 0.32
N VAL A 77 -3.40 -8.91 0.34
CA VAL A 77 -4.18 -8.65 1.54
C VAL A 77 -5.06 -9.87 1.74
N HIS A 78 -4.65 -10.74 2.66
CA HIS A 78 -5.43 -11.90 3.02
C HIS A 78 -6.65 -11.43 3.82
N TYR A 79 -7.80 -11.40 3.16
CA TYR A 79 -9.07 -11.17 3.82
C TYR A 79 -9.58 -12.49 4.40
N ASP A 80 -10.06 -12.43 5.64
CA ASP A 80 -10.76 -13.56 6.23
C ASP A 80 -12.01 -13.88 5.39
N ALA A 81 -12.48 -15.13 5.48
CA ALA A 81 -13.69 -15.55 4.77
C ALA A 81 -14.84 -14.57 5.05
N PRO A 82 -15.68 -14.26 4.04
CA PRO A 82 -16.72 -13.24 4.19
C PRO A 82 -17.66 -13.51 5.37
N GLY A 83 -17.90 -14.77 5.74
CA GLY A 83 -18.63 -15.14 6.96
C GLY A 83 -18.01 -14.59 8.25
N VAL A 84 -16.68 -14.65 8.40
CA VAL A 84 -15.95 -14.15 9.59
C VAL A 84 -15.94 -12.62 9.66
N ILE A 85 -15.97 -11.96 8.51
CA ILE A 85 -16.10 -10.50 8.43
C ILE A 85 -17.51 -10.10 8.85
N LEU A 86 -18.54 -10.80 8.35
CA LEU A 86 -19.94 -10.55 8.71
C LEU A 86 -20.21 -10.80 10.19
N ASP A 87 -19.64 -11.86 10.78
CA ASP A 87 -19.78 -12.14 12.21
C ASP A 87 -19.18 -11.03 13.08
N ARG A 88 -17.99 -10.52 12.72
CA ARG A 88 -17.38 -9.37 13.40
C ARG A 88 -18.22 -8.10 13.27
N LEU A 89 -18.81 -7.86 12.10
CA LEU A 89 -19.69 -6.71 11.89
C LEU A 89 -20.96 -6.80 12.75
N ILE A 90 -21.58 -7.98 12.83
CA ILE A 90 -22.75 -8.21 13.67
C ILE A 90 -22.39 -8.01 15.15
N GLN A 91 -21.26 -8.55 15.60
CA GLN A 91 -20.81 -8.39 16.99
C GLN A 91 -20.47 -6.93 17.34
N ALA A 92 -19.92 -6.15 16.40
CA ALA A 92 -19.63 -4.74 16.61
C ALA A 92 -20.90 -3.88 16.76
N GLU A 93 -21.97 -4.22 16.03
CA GLU A 93 -23.24 -3.46 16.05
C GLU A 93 -24.12 -3.81 17.25
N VAL A 94 -24.19 -5.08 17.64
CA VAL A 94 -25.14 -5.54 18.67
C VAL A 94 -24.45 -5.86 20.01
N GLY A 95 -23.13 -6.10 20.01
CA GLY A 95 -22.37 -6.57 21.17
C GLY A 95 -22.42 -8.10 21.32
N ASP A 96 -22.05 -8.61 22.49
CA ASP A 96 -22.23 -10.03 22.85
C ASP A 96 -23.70 -10.28 23.17
N VAL A 97 -24.47 -10.59 22.13
CA VAL A 97 -25.89 -10.92 22.27
C VAL A 97 -26.12 -12.31 21.73
N ASP A 98 -26.91 -13.09 22.46
CA ASP A 98 -27.25 -14.45 22.07
C ASP A 98 -27.92 -14.50 20.69
N GLU A 99 -27.62 -15.55 19.92
CA GLU A 99 -28.18 -15.81 18.58
C GLU A 99 -29.73 -15.78 18.59
N ALA A 100 -30.34 -16.14 19.72
CA ALA A 100 -31.78 -16.11 19.93
C ALA A 100 -32.38 -14.69 19.95
N GLU A 101 -31.62 -13.68 20.38
CA GLU A 101 -32.02 -12.27 20.37
C GLU A 101 -31.76 -11.64 18.99
N LEU A 102 -30.66 -12.02 18.32
CA LEU A 102 -30.36 -11.63 16.94
C LEU A 102 -31.48 -12.03 15.97
N ALA A 103 -32.07 -13.22 16.16
CA ALA A 103 -33.20 -13.70 15.36
C ALA A 103 -34.47 -12.84 15.51
N LYS A 104 -34.62 -12.09 16.62
CA LYS A 104 -35.76 -11.21 16.87
C LYS A 104 -35.61 -9.85 16.19
N VAL A 105 -34.42 -9.51 15.67
CA VAL A 105 -34.22 -8.27 14.92
C VAL A 105 -34.96 -8.38 13.59
N GLN A 106 -36.01 -7.57 13.42
CA GLN A 106 -36.90 -7.61 12.25
C GLN A 106 -36.58 -6.54 11.19
N SER A 107 -35.72 -5.57 11.49
CA SER A 107 -35.38 -4.49 10.56
C SER A 107 -34.00 -3.88 10.88
N GLY A 108 -33.40 -3.21 9.89
CA GLY A 108 -32.12 -2.51 10.03
C GLY A 108 -30.90 -3.30 9.51
N ILE A 109 -29.73 -2.69 9.63
CA ILE A 109 -28.44 -3.18 9.11
C ILE A 109 -28.13 -4.61 9.61
N VAL A 110 -28.43 -4.90 10.87
CA VAL A 110 -28.21 -6.23 11.47
C VAL A 110 -29.02 -7.33 10.76
N ARG A 111 -30.25 -7.03 10.30
CA ARG A 111 -31.07 -8.00 9.54
C ARG A 111 -30.46 -8.29 8.17
N GLU A 112 -29.96 -7.25 7.50
CA GLU A 112 -29.31 -7.40 6.20
C GLU A 112 -27.99 -8.19 6.30
N LEU A 113 -27.20 -7.94 7.35
CA LEU A 113 -25.99 -8.71 7.64
C LEU A 113 -26.28 -10.18 7.94
N LEU A 114 -27.35 -10.48 8.69
CA LEU A 114 -27.81 -11.86 8.94
C LEU A 114 -28.26 -12.57 7.65
N VAL A 115 -28.97 -11.86 6.76
CA VAL A 115 -29.35 -12.40 5.44
C VAL A 115 -28.12 -12.70 4.59
N LEU A 116 -27.16 -11.76 4.53
CA LEU A 116 -25.91 -11.95 3.81
C LEU A 116 -25.09 -13.13 4.37
N LYS A 117 -25.02 -13.28 5.69
CA LYS A 117 -24.37 -14.43 6.34
C LYS A 117 -25.00 -15.75 5.89
N GLY A 118 -26.32 -15.80 5.78
CA GLY A 118 -27.04 -16.98 5.28
C GLY A 118 -26.83 -17.25 3.78
N MET A 119 -26.47 -16.24 2.98
CA MET A 119 -26.15 -16.39 1.55
C MET A 119 -24.69 -16.79 1.29
N VAL A 120 -23.80 -16.51 2.24
CA VAL A 120 -22.36 -16.82 2.17
C VAL A 120 -22.03 -18.20 2.78
N GLY A 121 -23.01 -18.84 3.42
CA GLY A 121 -22.92 -20.20 3.97
C GLY A 121 -22.81 -21.31 2.94
#